data_AF-A0A3M6TE38-F1
#
_entry.id   AF-A0A3M6TE38-F1
#
_cell.length_a   1.000
_cell.length_b   1.000
_cell.length_c   1.000
_cell.angle_alpha   90.00
_cell.angle_beta   90.00
_cell.angle_gamma   90.00
#
_symmetry.space_group_name_H-M   'P 1'
#
loop_
_entity.id
_entity.type
_entity.pdbx_description
1 polymer ?
#
loop_
_entity_poly.entity_id
_entity_poly.type
_entity_poly.pdbx_seq_one_letter_code
_entity_poly.pdbx_strand_id
1 'polypeptide(L)'
;MAVGLVVVIVFMIVSTVIGNTAICYIIYRVRRLHSPSCIFLVNLAINDILVALFLLPFSIATTASNYVVVSKTGCDIIGFFQHATSAVSVLTLLSVSMDSILRVALRHSKQIAREVKALRQREMAAVLEPELGAQVSAAVISGQYCMRKPHSALRADIKTALTLASIVGVLFIAWTPYIVVNLWSSHTRNYGTELLQSIVSGLYYSTGVINPYLYGYLNRIIKREFKTIWTNTRRSFSQIRANKIQQAEITSRKSS
;
A
#
# COMPACT_ATOMS: atom_id res chain seq x y z
N MET A 1 29.20 18.08 10.53
CA MET A 1 27.75 18.00 10.20
C MET A 1 27.49 17.16 8.94
N ALA A 2 28.23 17.34 7.85
CA ALA A 2 28.04 16.59 6.59
C ALA A 2 28.08 15.05 6.74
N VAL A 3 29.06 14.49 7.47
CA VAL A 3 29.18 13.02 7.65
C VAL A 3 27.95 12.42 8.32
N GLY A 4 27.39 13.10 9.33
CA GLY A 4 26.18 12.66 10.03
C GLY A 4 24.97 12.61 9.09
N LEU A 5 24.81 13.62 8.24
CA LEU A 5 23.74 13.66 7.24
C LEU A 5 23.89 12.55 6.20
N VAL A 6 25.11 12.28 5.72
CA VAL A 6 25.38 11.20 4.77
C VAL A 6 25.00 9.83 5.35
N VAL A 7 25.38 9.55 6.61
CA VAL A 7 25.01 8.30 7.29
C VAL A 7 23.50 8.15 7.39
N VAL A 8 22.78 9.23 7.75
CA VAL A 8 21.32 9.23 7.83
C VAL A 8 20.69 8.97 6.46
N ILE A 9 21.17 9.61 5.39
CA ILE A 9 20.63 9.41 4.04
C ILE A 9 20.88 7.98 3.55
N VAL A 10 22.07 7.42 3.75
CA VAL A 10 22.38 6.03 3.38
C VAL A 10 21.46 5.05 4.13
N PHE A 11 21.23 5.28 5.43
CA PHE A 11 20.28 4.50 6.21
C PHE A 11 18.86 4.59 5.65
N MET A 12 18.41 5.78 5.25
CA MET A 12 17.10 5.97 4.61
C MET A 12 16.99 5.23 3.28
N ILE A 13 18.02 5.26 2.44
CA ILE A 13 18.05 4.51 1.16
C ILE A 13 17.87 3.02 1.42
N VAL A 14 18.72 2.45 2.28
CA VAL A 14 18.74 1.00 2.56
C VAL A 14 17.41 0.55 3.16
N SER A 15 16.89 1.26 4.14
CA SER A 15 15.61 0.91 4.77
C SER A 15 14.43 1.04 3.82
N THR A 16 14.40 2.06 2.96
CA THR A 16 13.37 2.27 1.93
C THR A 16 13.39 1.13 0.90
N VAL A 17 14.55 0.78 0.36
CA VAL A 17 14.68 -0.28 -0.65
C VAL A 17 14.29 -1.63 -0.08
N ILE A 18 14.80 -1.99 1.09
CA ILE A 18 14.49 -3.29 1.74
C ILE A 18 12.99 -3.38 2.04
N GLY A 19 12.43 -2.36 2.68
CA GLY A 19 11.04 -2.38 3.11
C GLY A 19 10.07 -2.43 1.93
N ASN A 20 10.25 -1.57 0.92
CA ASN A 20 9.35 -1.51 -0.23
C ASN A 20 9.49 -2.74 -1.14
N THR A 21 10.69 -3.30 -1.29
CA THR A 21 10.90 -4.57 -2.01
C THR A 21 10.21 -5.74 -1.32
N ALA A 22 10.25 -5.80 0.01
CA ALA A 22 9.55 -6.83 0.78
C ALA A 22 8.03 -6.77 0.59
N ILE A 23 7.45 -5.57 0.57
CA ILE A 23 6.02 -5.37 0.29
C ILE A 23 5.66 -5.84 -1.11
N CYS A 24 6.43 -5.43 -2.13
CA CYS A 24 6.24 -5.89 -3.51
C CYS A 24 6.32 -7.43 -3.62
N TYR A 25 7.30 -8.05 -2.98
CA TYR A 25 7.47 -9.51 -2.98
C TYR A 25 6.27 -10.24 -2.37
N ILE A 26 5.73 -9.75 -1.25
CA ILE A 26 4.56 -10.36 -0.59
C ILE A 26 3.33 -10.26 -1.47
N ILE A 27 3.08 -9.09 -2.07
CA ILE A 27 1.94 -8.89 -2.96
C ILE A 27 2.07 -9.79 -4.19
N TYR A 28 3.26 -9.89 -4.79
CA TYR A 28 3.53 -10.77 -5.94
C TYR A 28 3.30 -12.26 -5.62
N ARG A 29 3.71 -12.74 -4.44
CA ARG A 29 3.58 -14.15 -4.06
C ARG A 29 2.15 -14.55 -3.76
N VAL A 30 1.32 -13.65 -3.24
CA VAL A 30 -0.02 -13.99 -2.77
C VAL A 30 -1.08 -13.42 -3.71
N ARG A 31 -1.48 -14.20 -4.73
CA ARG A 31 -2.50 -13.80 -5.71
C ARG A 31 -3.83 -13.32 -5.10
N ARG A 32 -4.19 -13.79 -3.90
CA ARG A 32 -5.40 -13.34 -3.18
C ARG A 32 -5.35 -11.88 -2.74
N LEU A 33 -4.14 -11.29 -2.71
CA LEU A 33 -3.91 -9.88 -2.40
C LEU A 33 -3.95 -8.98 -3.64
N HIS A 34 -4.15 -9.51 -4.87
CA HIS A 34 -4.26 -8.70 -6.09
C HIS A 34 -5.62 -7.95 -6.17
N SER A 35 -5.89 -7.14 -5.16
CA SER A 35 -6.95 -6.14 -5.14
C SER A 35 -6.37 -4.82 -5.66
N PRO A 36 -7.18 -3.95 -6.27
CA PRO A 36 -6.78 -2.60 -6.71
C PRO A 36 -6.06 -1.77 -5.63
N SER A 37 -6.46 -1.96 -4.37
CA SER A 37 -5.79 -1.41 -3.20
C SER A 37 -4.31 -1.80 -3.07
N CYS A 38 -3.96 -3.03 -3.45
CA CYS A 38 -2.58 -3.52 -3.39
C CYS A 38 -1.77 -3.15 -4.65
N ILE A 39 -2.42 -2.94 -5.79
CA ILE A 39 -1.77 -2.36 -6.97
C ILE A 39 -1.31 -0.92 -6.67
N PHE A 40 -2.14 -0.14 -5.95
CA PHE A 40 -1.70 1.16 -5.43
C PHE A 40 -0.49 1.07 -4.51
N LEU A 41 -0.46 0.10 -3.60
CA LEU A 41 0.70 -0.13 -2.74
C LEU A 41 1.97 -0.49 -3.52
N VAL A 42 1.84 -1.27 -4.61
CA VAL A 42 2.98 -1.60 -5.49
C VAL A 42 3.47 -0.37 -6.24
N ASN A 43 2.57 0.44 -6.82
CA ASN A 43 2.96 1.68 -7.50
C ASN A 43 3.67 2.65 -6.55
N LEU A 44 3.19 2.76 -5.31
CA LEU A 44 3.79 3.60 -4.29
C LEU A 44 5.16 3.06 -3.85
N ALA A 45 5.29 1.75 -3.65
CA ALA A 45 6.57 1.11 -3.34
C ALA A 45 7.61 1.28 -4.46
N ILE A 46 7.19 1.20 -5.73
CA ILE A 46 8.07 1.47 -6.88
C ILE A 46 8.51 2.93 -6.89
N ASN A 47 7.59 3.88 -6.62
CA ASN A 47 7.93 5.29 -6.52
C ASN A 47 8.99 5.54 -5.44
N ASP A 48 8.79 5.02 -4.23
CA ASP A 48 9.74 5.23 -3.13
C ASP A 48 11.12 4.65 -3.44
N ILE A 49 11.18 3.50 -4.12
CA ILE A 49 12.44 2.90 -4.57
C ILE A 49 13.12 3.78 -5.62
N LEU A 50 12.37 4.31 -6.60
CA LEU A 50 12.91 5.22 -7.61
C LEU A 50 13.44 6.51 -6.95
N VAL A 51 12.70 7.08 -6.01
CA VAL A 51 13.14 8.24 -5.22
C VAL A 51 14.41 7.92 -4.44
N ALA A 52 14.47 6.77 -3.77
CA ALA A 52 15.64 6.39 -3.00
C ALA A 52 16.88 6.12 -3.86
N LEU A 53 16.73 5.60 -5.08
CA LEU A 53 17.86 5.26 -5.96
C LEU A 53 18.33 6.44 -6.82
N PHE A 54 17.46 7.38 -7.18
CA PHE A 54 17.81 8.48 -8.09
C PHE A 54 17.95 9.84 -7.40
N LEU A 55 17.10 10.15 -6.40
CA LEU A 55 17.07 11.46 -5.77
C LEU A 55 17.98 11.55 -4.53
N LEU A 56 18.04 10.50 -3.71
CA LEU A 56 18.86 10.49 -2.49
C LEU A 56 20.39 10.50 -2.76
N PRO A 57 20.94 9.74 -3.73
CA PRO A 57 22.38 9.79 -4.02
C PRO A 57 22.83 11.15 -4.53
N PHE A 58 21.94 11.87 -5.21
CA PHE A 58 22.20 13.22 -5.65
C PHE A 58 22.21 14.22 -4.49
N SER A 59 21.35 14.03 -3.49
CA SER A 59 21.37 14.79 -2.23
C SER A 59 22.66 14.56 -1.43
N ILE A 60 23.23 13.34 -1.47
CA ILE A 60 24.56 13.05 -0.91
C ILE A 60 25.64 13.81 -1.69
N ALA A 61 25.59 13.77 -3.03
CA ALA A 61 26.57 14.42 -3.89
C ALA A 61 26.60 15.95 -3.68
N THR A 62 25.46 16.59 -3.47
CA THR A 62 25.38 18.03 -3.17
C THR A 62 25.85 18.38 -1.77
N THR A 63 25.76 17.45 -0.80
CA THR A 63 26.21 17.66 0.58
C THR A 63 27.72 17.42 0.74
N ALA A 64 28.30 16.52 -0.05
CA ALA A 64 29.71 16.14 0.04
C ALA A 64 30.67 17.12 -0.69
N SER A 65 30.21 17.71 -1.79
CA SER A 65 30.96 18.72 -2.54
C SER A 65 30.30 20.07 -2.31
N ASN A 66 30.94 21.00 -1.59
CA ASN A 66 30.44 22.36 -1.35
C ASN A 66 30.24 23.13 -2.67
N TYR A 67 29.10 22.91 -3.32
CA TYR A 67 28.68 23.41 -4.63
C TYR A 67 29.34 22.69 -5.84
N VAL A 68 28.50 22.39 -6.83
CA VAL A 68 28.82 22.00 -8.22
C VAL A 68 29.32 20.56 -8.41
N VAL A 69 28.38 19.60 -8.52
CA VAL A 69 28.25 18.76 -9.73
C VAL A 69 26.78 18.30 -9.91
N VAL A 70 25.84 19.22 -9.75
CA VAL A 70 24.53 19.00 -10.39
C VAL A 70 24.69 19.44 -11.83
N SER A 71 25.06 18.51 -12.70
CA SER A 71 24.89 18.72 -14.14
C SER A 71 23.44 19.19 -14.38
N LYS A 72 23.23 20.15 -15.29
CA LYS A 72 21.89 20.58 -15.72
C LYS A 72 20.99 19.38 -16.05
N THR A 73 21.60 18.34 -16.64
CA THR A 73 20.98 17.03 -16.91
C THR A 73 20.48 16.32 -15.66
N GLY A 74 21.20 16.39 -14.54
CA GLY A 74 20.78 15.78 -13.27
C GLY A 74 19.55 16.47 -12.67
N CYS A 75 19.47 17.80 -12.78
CA CYS A 75 18.30 18.57 -12.36
C CYS A 75 17.06 18.23 -13.21
N ASP A 76 17.23 18.11 -14.52
CA ASP A 76 16.15 17.73 -15.45
C ASP A 76 15.65 16.29 -15.20
N ILE A 77 16.57 15.35 -14.95
CA ILE A 77 16.24 13.96 -14.59
C ILE A 77 15.45 13.92 -13.28
N ILE A 78 15.89 14.66 -12.27
CA ILE A 78 15.23 14.77 -10.96
C ILE A 78 13.81 15.33 -11.09
N GLY A 79 13.66 16.45 -11.82
CA GLY A 79 12.35 17.04 -12.09
C GLY A 79 11.43 16.08 -12.86
N PHE A 80 11.97 15.37 -13.85
CA PHE A 80 11.21 14.38 -14.62
C PHE A 80 10.71 13.23 -13.74
N PHE A 81 11.59 12.57 -12.97
CA PHE A 81 11.17 11.47 -12.11
C PHE A 81 10.20 11.92 -11.02
N GLN A 82 10.41 13.11 -10.45
CA GLN A 82 9.51 13.67 -9.45
C GLN A 82 8.10 13.94 -10.03
N HIS A 83 8.00 14.50 -11.24
CA HIS A 83 6.72 14.78 -11.88
C HIS A 83 6.04 13.52 -12.46
N ALA A 84 6.81 12.65 -13.12
CA ALA A 84 6.29 11.40 -13.66
C ALA A 84 5.67 10.54 -12.56
N THR A 85 6.34 10.41 -11.43
CA THR A 85 5.84 9.52 -10.37
C THR A 85 4.71 10.13 -9.55
N SER A 86 4.66 11.46 -9.46
CA SER A 86 3.49 12.18 -8.94
C SER A 86 2.27 11.96 -9.84
N ALA A 87 2.43 12.05 -11.17
CA ALA A 87 1.36 11.82 -12.13
C ALA A 87 0.83 10.37 -12.07
N VAL A 88 1.72 9.38 -12.05
CA VAL A 88 1.35 7.96 -11.90
C VAL A 88 0.60 7.71 -10.59
N SER A 89 1.03 8.33 -9.49
CA SER A 89 0.36 8.20 -8.19
C SER A 89 -1.06 8.76 -8.22
N VAL A 90 -1.27 9.96 -8.81
CA VAL A 90 -2.60 10.57 -8.94
C VAL A 90 -3.53 9.71 -9.81
N LEU A 91 -3.05 9.23 -10.96
CA LEU A 91 -3.83 8.36 -11.84
C LEU A 91 -4.19 7.03 -11.15
N THR A 92 -3.28 6.50 -10.34
CA THR A 92 -3.53 5.28 -9.56
C THR A 92 -4.57 5.52 -8.46
N LEU A 93 -4.54 6.68 -7.80
CA LEU A 93 -5.53 7.08 -6.80
C LEU A 93 -6.92 7.24 -7.39
N LEU A 94 -7.02 7.88 -8.56
CA LEU A 94 -8.27 7.99 -9.30
C LEU A 94 -8.79 6.60 -9.68
N SER A 95 -7.90 5.73 -10.18
CA SER A 95 -8.25 4.36 -10.57
C SER A 95 -8.75 3.53 -9.40
N VAL A 96 -8.10 3.59 -8.23
CA VAL A 96 -8.55 2.88 -7.02
C VAL A 96 -9.84 3.46 -6.47
N SER A 97 -9.98 4.78 -6.47
CA SER A 97 -11.22 5.44 -6.02
C SER A 97 -12.39 5.00 -6.88
N MET A 98 -12.24 5.06 -8.20
CA MET A 98 -13.24 4.61 -9.17
C MET A 98 -13.58 3.14 -9.00
N ASP A 99 -12.58 2.27 -8.89
CA ASP A 99 -12.80 0.84 -8.72
C ASP A 99 -13.54 0.52 -7.40
N SER A 100 -13.23 1.22 -6.31
CA SER A 100 -13.93 1.02 -5.04
C SER A 100 -15.41 1.43 -5.12
N ILE A 101 -15.69 2.58 -5.78
CA ILE A 101 -17.04 3.09 -6.00
C ILE A 101 -17.81 2.14 -6.91
N LEU A 102 -17.18 1.69 -8.00
CA LEU A 102 -17.78 0.76 -8.95
C LEU A 102 -18.09 -0.59 -8.29
N ARG A 103 -17.17 -1.13 -7.48
CA ARG A 103 -17.41 -2.39 -6.74
C ARG A 103 -18.57 -2.24 -5.75
N VAL A 104 -18.68 -1.13 -5.02
CA VAL A 104 -19.80 -0.88 -4.12
C VAL A 104 -21.11 -0.74 -4.91
N ALA A 105 -21.12 0.07 -5.97
CA ALA A 105 -22.29 0.28 -6.82
C ALA A 105 -22.78 -1.03 -7.47
N LEU A 106 -21.87 -1.83 -8.04
CA LEU A 106 -22.19 -3.13 -8.64
C LEU A 106 -22.67 -4.16 -7.60
N ARG A 107 -22.10 -4.17 -6.38
CA ARG A 107 -22.58 -5.03 -5.30
C ARG A 107 -24.00 -4.67 -4.89
N HIS A 108 -24.29 -3.38 -4.71
CA HIS A 108 -25.64 -2.90 -4.41
C HIS A 108 -26.62 -3.24 -5.54
N SER A 109 -26.26 -2.99 -6.80
CA SER A 109 -27.09 -3.34 -7.96
C SER A 109 -27.39 -4.85 -8.04
N LYS A 110 -26.38 -5.70 -7.88
CA LYS A 110 -26.57 -7.17 -7.86
C LYS A 110 -27.39 -7.66 -6.68
N GLN A 111 -27.27 -7.02 -5.52
CA GLN A 111 -28.06 -7.36 -4.34
C GLN A 111 -29.54 -7.04 -4.58
N ILE A 112 -29.85 -5.81 -5.02
CA ILE A 112 -31.21 -5.39 -5.36
C ILE A 112 -31.80 -6.29 -6.45
N ALA A 113 -31.04 -6.62 -7.49
CA ALA A 113 -31.50 -7.53 -8.55
C ALA A 113 -31.86 -8.94 -8.03
N ARG A 114 -31.11 -9.49 -7.08
CA ARG A 114 -31.43 -10.78 -6.44
C ARG A 114 -32.66 -10.69 -5.56
N GLU A 115 -32.81 -9.60 -4.82
CA GLU A 115 -33.97 -9.36 -3.96
C GLU A 115 -35.24 -9.21 -4.80
N VAL A 116 -35.21 -8.42 -5.89
CA VAL A 116 -36.31 -8.28 -6.84
C VAL A 116 -36.64 -9.62 -7.50
N LYS A 117 -35.64 -10.40 -7.91
CA LYS A 117 -35.87 -11.73 -8.51
C LYS A 117 -36.51 -12.70 -7.52
N ALA A 118 -36.07 -12.70 -6.26
CA ALA A 118 -36.64 -13.52 -5.20
C ALA A 118 -38.07 -13.10 -4.84
N LEU A 119 -38.36 -11.79 -4.80
CA LEU A 119 -39.72 -11.28 -4.59
C LEU A 119 -40.66 -11.71 -5.73
N ARG A 120 -40.24 -11.55 -6.98
CA ARG A 120 -41.04 -11.96 -8.15
C ARG A 120 -41.32 -13.47 -8.15
N GLN A 121 -40.35 -14.29 -7.73
CA GLN A 121 -40.55 -15.74 -7.58
C GLN A 121 -41.53 -16.09 -6.46
N ARG A 122 -41.55 -15.32 -5.37
CA ARG A 122 -42.48 -15.48 -4.25
C ARG A 122 -43.91 -15.09 -4.64
N GLU A 123 -44.09 -13.98 -5.35
CA GLU A 123 -45.39 -13.58 -5.91
C GLU A 123 -45.94 -14.64 -6.86
N MET A 124 -45.11 -15.16 -7.77
CA MET A 124 -45.52 -16.23 -8.70
C MET A 124 -45.92 -17.53 -7.98
N ALA A 125 -45.23 -17.90 -6.89
CA ALA A 125 -45.58 -19.08 -6.11
C ALA A 125 -46.86 -18.89 -5.29
N ALA A 126 -47.10 -17.69 -4.74
CA ALA A 126 -48.32 -17.37 -3.99
C ALA A 126 -49.58 -17.33 -4.87
N VAL A 127 -49.43 -16.99 -6.17
CA VAL A 127 -50.53 -17.07 -7.15
C VAL A 127 -50.90 -18.53 -7.46
N LEU A 128 -49.95 -19.47 -7.32
CA LEU A 128 -50.18 -20.89 -7.59
C LEU A 128 -50.80 -21.64 -6.39
N GLU A 129 -50.62 -21.16 -5.15
CA GLU A 129 -51.25 -21.68 -3.92
C GLU A 129 -51.85 -20.57 -3.01
N PRO A 130 -53.18 -20.33 -3.05
CA PRO A 130 -53.81 -19.19 -2.38
C PRO A 130 -53.86 -19.28 -0.84
N GLU A 131 -53.96 -20.47 -0.25
CA GLU A 131 -54.00 -20.66 1.22
C GLU A 131 -52.64 -20.42 1.89
N LEU A 132 -51.55 -20.83 1.24
CA LEU A 132 -50.19 -20.63 1.73
C LEU A 132 -49.70 -19.18 1.52
N GLY A 133 -50.17 -18.52 0.45
CA GLY A 133 -49.85 -17.13 0.13
C GLY A 133 -50.30 -16.13 1.21
N ALA A 134 -51.46 -16.35 1.85
CA ALA A 134 -51.97 -15.50 2.92
C ALA A 134 -51.09 -15.55 4.18
N GLN A 135 -50.61 -16.75 4.55
CA GLN A 135 -49.69 -16.94 5.69
C GLN A 135 -48.30 -16.36 5.41
N VAL A 136 -47.80 -16.51 4.18
CA VAL A 136 -46.51 -15.92 3.76
C VAL A 136 -46.58 -14.39 3.76
N SER A 137 -47.69 -13.80 3.29
CA SER A 137 -47.88 -12.34 3.28
C SER A 137 -47.94 -11.76 4.70
N ALA A 138 -48.62 -12.44 5.63
CA ALA A 138 -48.65 -12.06 7.05
C ALA A 138 -47.24 -12.15 7.71
N ALA A 139 -46.45 -13.18 7.38
CA ALA A 139 -45.08 -13.32 7.87
C ALA A 139 -44.11 -12.28 7.27
N VAL A 140 -44.36 -11.80 6.05
CA VAL A 140 -43.62 -10.70 5.41
C VAL A 140 -43.90 -9.37 6.11
N ILE A 141 -45.15 -9.09 6.45
CA ILE A 141 -45.55 -7.87 7.19
C ILE A 141 -45.02 -7.90 8.63
N SER A 142 -44.91 -9.09 9.24
CA SER A 142 -44.41 -9.27 10.62
C SER A 142 -42.87 -9.11 10.78
N GLY A 143 -42.12 -8.80 9.72
CA GLY A 143 -40.70 -8.44 9.81
C GLY A 143 -39.74 -9.60 10.14
N GLN A 144 -40.20 -10.85 10.00
CA GLN A 144 -39.49 -12.05 10.44
C GLN A 144 -38.57 -12.67 9.39
N TYR A 145 -38.17 -11.93 8.35
CA TYR A 145 -37.08 -12.34 7.49
C TYR A 145 -35.77 -11.74 7.98
N CYS A 146 -34.88 -12.61 8.45
CA CYS A 146 -33.49 -12.27 8.75
C CYS A 146 -32.77 -11.91 7.45
N MET A 147 -32.97 -10.67 6.97
CA MET A 147 -32.11 -10.07 5.97
C MET A 147 -30.70 -10.10 6.56
N ARG A 148 -29.82 -10.96 6.01
CA ARG A 148 -28.43 -11.03 6.44
C ARG A 148 -27.81 -9.66 6.17
N LYS A 149 -27.77 -8.81 7.21
CA LYS A 149 -27.35 -7.41 7.12
C LYS A 149 -25.98 -7.38 6.41
N PRO A 150 -25.86 -6.82 5.20
CA PRO A 150 -24.58 -6.75 4.47
C PRO A 150 -23.56 -5.82 5.18
N HIS A 151 -23.99 -5.22 6.29
CA HIS A 151 -23.27 -4.24 7.09
C HIS A 151 -21.90 -4.72 7.56
N SER A 152 -21.70 -6.01 7.84
CA SER A 152 -20.38 -6.50 8.30
C SER A 152 -19.34 -6.54 7.18
N ALA A 153 -19.73 -6.98 5.98
CA ALA A 153 -18.86 -7.00 4.80
C ALA A 153 -18.58 -5.57 4.30
N LEU A 154 -19.60 -4.71 4.25
CA LEU A 154 -19.46 -3.30 3.88
C LEU A 154 -18.57 -2.54 4.87
N ARG A 155 -18.72 -2.76 6.19
CA ARG A 155 -17.85 -2.17 7.21
C ARG A 155 -16.40 -2.63 7.10
N ALA A 156 -16.16 -3.87 6.67
CA ALA A 156 -14.80 -4.37 6.42
C ALA A 156 -14.17 -3.70 5.20
N ASP A 157 -14.95 -3.51 4.13
CA ASP A 157 -14.52 -2.81 2.92
C ASP A 157 -14.26 -1.32 3.21
N ILE A 158 -15.12 -0.65 3.98
CA ILE A 158 -14.94 0.75 4.43
C ILE A 158 -13.68 0.92 5.29
N LYS A 159 -13.42 0.01 6.23
CA LYS A 159 -12.20 0.06 7.06
C LYS A 159 -10.94 -0.05 6.20
N THR A 160 -10.97 -0.91 5.18
CA THR A 160 -9.86 -1.07 4.25
C THR A 160 -9.68 0.19 3.39
N ALA A 161 -10.76 0.78 2.90
CA ALA A 161 -10.72 2.05 2.18
C ALA A 161 -10.18 3.20 3.04
N LEU A 162 -10.61 3.32 4.31
CA LEU A 162 -10.11 4.31 5.26
C LEU A 162 -8.61 4.16 5.52
N THR A 163 -8.09 2.93 5.60
CA THR A 163 -6.64 2.72 5.74
C THR A 163 -5.87 3.21 4.52
N LEU A 164 -6.39 3.02 3.32
CA LEU A 164 -5.79 3.51 2.08
C LEU A 164 -5.87 5.04 2.00
N ALA A 165 -7.01 5.63 2.38
CA ALA A 165 -7.17 7.08 2.45
C ALA A 165 -6.23 7.72 3.49
N SER A 166 -6.03 7.06 4.63
CA SER A 166 -5.08 7.51 5.65
C SER A 166 -3.64 7.48 5.15
N ILE A 167 -3.23 6.45 4.40
CA ILE A 167 -1.91 6.39 3.74
C ILE A 167 -1.71 7.60 2.84
N VAL A 168 -2.69 7.89 1.98
CA VAL A 168 -2.64 9.00 1.04
C VAL A 168 -2.59 10.35 1.75
N GLY A 169 -3.38 10.50 2.82
CA GLY A 169 -3.38 11.72 3.63
C GLY A 169 -2.04 11.99 4.32
N VAL A 170 -1.41 10.97 4.91
CA VAL A 170 -0.10 11.10 5.55
C VAL A 170 0.99 11.47 4.55
N LEU A 171 0.95 10.88 3.35
CA LEU A 171 1.89 11.22 2.27
C LEU A 171 1.72 12.65 1.77
N PHE A 172 0.47 13.09 1.61
CA PHE A 172 0.17 14.45 1.20
C PHE A 172 0.72 15.47 2.21
N ILE A 173 0.52 15.23 3.50
CA ILE A 173 1.03 16.10 4.57
C ILE A 173 2.56 16.14 4.58
N ALA A 174 3.22 15.02 4.35
CA ALA A 174 4.68 14.95 4.33
C ALA A 174 5.30 15.60 3.08
N TRP A 175 4.58 15.63 1.95
CA TRP A 175 5.08 16.19 0.69
C TRP A 175 4.76 17.68 0.51
N THR A 176 3.64 18.15 1.07
CA THR A 176 3.17 19.53 0.88
C THR A 176 4.21 20.59 1.29
N PRO A 177 4.87 20.49 2.46
CA PRO A 177 5.88 21.47 2.86
C PRO A 177 7.04 21.56 1.85
N TYR A 178 7.47 20.42 1.29
CA TYR A 178 8.56 20.35 0.31
C TYR A 178 8.20 21.01 -1.00
N ILE A 179 6.98 20.76 -1.49
CA ILE A 179 6.49 21.40 -2.70
C ILE A 179 6.35 22.91 -2.47
N VAL A 180 5.74 23.33 -1.36
CA VAL A 180 5.50 24.75 -1.06
C VAL A 180 6.82 25.53 -0.94
N VAL A 181 7.81 25.00 -0.20
CA VAL A 181 9.10 25.67 -0.02
C VAL A 181 9.91 25.72 -1.32
N ASN A 182 9.89 24.66 -2.13
CA ASN A 182 10.58 24.68 -3.43
C ASN A 182 9.92 25.62 -4.45
N LEU A 183 8.58 25.66 -4.48
CA LEU A 183 7.86 26.61 -5.33
C LEU A 183 8.09 28.05 -4.88
N TRP A 184 8.05 28.31 -3.57
CA TRP A 184 8.36 29.62 -2.99
C TRP A 184 9.80 30.04 -3.32
N SER A 185 10.74 29.11 -3.19
CA SER A 185 12.14 29.36 -3.50
C SER A 185 12.37 29.66 -4.97
N SER A 186 11.71 28.91 -5.87
CA SER A 186 11.76 29.16 -7.31
C SER A 186 11.17 30.52 -7.69
N HIS A 187 10.08 30.94 -7.02
CA HIS A 187 9.40 32.19 -7.34
C HIS A 187 10.14 33.42 -6.81
N THR A 188 10.67 33.33 -5.59
CA THR A 188 11.37 34.45 -4.92
C THR A 188 12.87 34.48 -5.20
N ARG A 189 13.42 33.45 -5.88
CA ARG A 189 14.86 33.19 -6.02
C ARG A 189 15.62 33.18 -4.70
N ASN A 190 14.92 32.89 -3.60
CA ASN A 190 15.48 32.81 -2.25
C ASN A 190 15.37 31.36 -1.75
N TYR A 191 16.49 30.74 -1.40
CA TYR A 191 16.51 29.33 -0.97
C TYR A 191 16.16 29.13 0.52
N GLY A 192 15.83 30.20 1.23
CA GLY A 192 15.54 30.14 2.68
C GLY A 192 16.78 29.76 3.47
N THR A 193 16.59 29.30 4.72
CA THR A 193 17.70 28.81 5.54
C THR A 193 18.03 27.35 5.21
N GLU A 194 19.30 26.98 5.33
CA GLU A 194 19.75 25.58 5.14
C GLU A 194 18.99 24.60 6.05
N LEU A 195 18.65 25.04 7.26
CA LEU A 195 17.86 24.27 8.22
C LEU A 195 16.45 23.99 7.71
N LEU A 196 15.78 24.99 7.12
CA LEU A 196 14.44 24.83 6.56
C LEU A 196 14.46 23.81 5.42
N GLN A 197 15.41 23.92 4.49
CA GLN A 197 15.55 22.99 3.37
C GLN A 197 15.87 21.56 3.85
N SER A 198 16.71 21.42 4.87
CA SER A 198 17.07 20.13 5.45
C SER A 198 15.89 19.44 6.13
N ILE A 199 15.12 20.17 6.93
CA ILE A 199 13.93 19.63 7.63
C ILE A 199 12.89 19.18 6.62
N VAL A 200 12.60 20.06 5.65
CA VAL A 200 11.53 19.83 4.67
C VAL A 200 11.89 18.70 3.70
N SER A 201 13.16 18.61 3.27
CA SER A 201 13.65 17.47 2.46
C SER A 201 13.69 16.18 3.28
N GLY A 202 14.14 16.23 4.53
CA GLY A 202 14.16 15.07 5.43
C GLY A 202 12.76 14.50 5.67
N LEU A 203 11.77 15.36 5.86
CA LEU A 203 10.36 14.94 6.00
C LEU A 203 9.87 14.26 4.72
N TYR A 204 10.15 14.84 3.54
CA TYR A 204 9.81 14.24 2.26
C TYR A 204 10.42 12.84 2.09
N TYR A 205 11.73 12.68 2.31
CA TYR A 205 12.41 11.39 2.14
C TYR A 205 12.05 10.35 3.20
N SER A 206 11.69 10.78 4.41
CA SER A 206 11.25 9.87 5.47
C SER A 206 10.00 9.08 5.09
N THR A 207 9.19 9.56 4.13
CA THR A 207 7.99 8.87 3.65
C THR A 207 8.30 7.48 3.11
N GLY A 208 9.37 7.32 2.33
CA GLY A 208 9.77 6.01 1.79
C GLY A 208 10.14 4.99 2.86
N VAL A 209 10.67 5.45 4.00
CA VAL A 209 10.99 4.60 5.15
C VAL A 209 9.73 4.22 5.92
N ILE A 210 8.81 5.17 6.11
CA ILE A 210 7.58 4.99 6.90
C ILE A 210 6.57 4.09 6.16
N ASN A 211 6.57 4.12 4.84
CA ASN A 211 5.58 3.44 3.98
C ASN A 211 5.42 1.93 4.27
N PRO A 212 6.47 1.10 4.27
CA PRO A 212 6.38 -0.31 4.64
C PRO A 212 5.80 -0.57 6.04
N TYR A 213 6.09 0.30 7.01
CA TYR A 213 5.54 0.20 8.37
C TYR A 213 4.06 0.57 8.40
N LEU A 214 3.66 1.60 7.67
CA LEU A 214 2.26 1.98 7.52
C LEU A 214 1.45 0.81 6.92
N TYR A 215 1.96 0.16 5.87
CA TYR A 215 1.27 -0.98 5.23
C TYR A 215 1.26 -2.23 6.09
N GLY A 216 2.40 -2.56 6.71
CA GLY A 216 2.55 -3.72 7.56
C GLY A 216 1.72 -3.64 8.84
N TYR A 217 1.48 -2.44 9.38
CA TYR A 217 0.71 -2.26 10.61
C TYR A 217 -0.79 -2.03 10.37
N LEU A 218 -1.16 -1.25 9.35
CA LEU A 218 -2.56 -0.86 9.11
C LEU A 218 -3.34 -1.90 8.32
N ASN A 219 -2.70 -2.64 7.40
CA ASN A 219 -3.39 -3.68 6.64
C ASN A 219 -3.29 -5.04 7.35
N ARG A 220 -4.37 -5.42 8.04
CA ARG A 220 -4.48 -6.70 8.76
C ARG A 220 -4.26 -7.92 7.85
N ILE A 221 -4.52 -7.80 6.55
CA ILE A 221 -4.32 -8.88 5.58
C ILE A 221 -2.82 -9.06 5.34
N ILE A 222 -2.12 -7.97 4.99
CA ILE A 222 -0.65 -7.99 4.76
C ILE A 222 0.10 -8.48 6.00
N LYS A 223 -0.29 -8.00 7.19
CA LYS A 223 0.31 -8.44 8.47
C LYS A 223 0.20 -9.96 8.68
N ARG A 224 -0.94 -10.56 8.33
CA ARG A 224 -1.16 -12.01 8.45
C ARG A 224 -0.32 -12.80 7.45
N GLU A 225 -0.24 -12.33 6.21
CA GLU A 225 0.62 -12.95 5.19
C GLU A 225 2.09 -12.86 5.57
N PHE A 226 2.54 -11.67 6.02
CA PHE A 226 3.90 -11.44 6.48
C PHE A 226 4.28 -12.43 7.58
N LYS A 227 3.43 -12.58 8.60
CA LYS A 227 3.66 -13.53 9.69
C LYS A 227 3.74 -14.97 9.19
N THR A 228 2.88 -15.35 8.24
CA THR A 228 2.84 -16.70 7.67
C THR A 228 4.11 -17.01 6.88
N ILE A 229 4.52 -16.10 6.00
CA ILE A 229 5.76 -16.22 5.21
C ILE A 229 6.97 -16.29 6.12
N TRP A 230 7.02 -15.44 7.16
CA TRP A 230 8.09 -15.43 8.14
C TRP A 230 8.19 -16.77 8.89
N THR A 231 7.07 -17.32 9.36
CA THR A 231 7.06 -18.62 10.05
C THR A 231 7.48 -19.77 9.14
N ASN A 232 7.04 -19.77 7.88
CA ASN A 232 7.40 -20.82 6.92
C ASN A 232 8.88 -20.74 6.54
N THR A 233 9.40 -19.53 6.31
CA THR A 233 10.82 -19.30 6.02
C THR A 233 11.69 -19.76 7.19
N ARG A 234 11.32 -19.40 8.44
CA ARG A 234 12.04 -19.84 9.64
C ARG A 234 12.07 -21.36 9.78
N ARG A 235 10.95 -22.04 9.49
CA ARG A 235 10.86 -23.51 9.49
C ARG A 235 11.74 -24.15 8.42
N SER A 236 11.73 -23.61 7.20
CA SER A 236 12.57 -24.08 6.10
C SER A 236 14.06 -23.96 6.43
N PHE A 237 14.49 -22.81 6.97
CA PHE A 237 15.87 -22.63 7.44
C PHE A 237 16.26 -23.61 8.55
N SER A 238 15.36 -23.88 9.51
CA SER A 238 15.64 -24.89 10.55
C SER A 238 15.77 -26.31 9.98
N GLN A 239 14.97 -26.66 8.96
CA GLN A 239 15.06 -27.96 8.29
C GLN A 239 16.35 -28.10 7.49
N ILE A 240 16.75 -27.07 6.73
CA ILE A 240 18.02 -27.06 6.00
C ILE A 240 19.20 -27.21 6.96
N ARG A 241 19.17 -26.50 8.09
CA ARG A 241 20.21 -26.60 9.11
C ARG A 241 20.27 -27.99 9.74
N ALA A 242 19.11 -28.59 10.07
CA ALA A 242 19.05 -29.96 10.59
C ALA A 242 19.58 -30.98 9.58
N ASN A 243 19.19 -30.88 8.31
CA ASN A 243 19.67 -31.76 7.24
C ASN A 243 21.19 -31.65 7.03
N LYS A 244 21.74 -30.43 7.11
CA LYS A 244 23.20 -30.22 7.02
C LYS A 244 23.95 -30.86 8.19
N ILE A 245 23.42 -30.76 9.41
CA ILE A 245 24.02 -31.40 10.61
C ILE A 245 23.98 -32.92 10.46
N GLN A 246 22.84 -33.48 10.06
CA GLN A 246 22.69 -34.92 9.86
C GLN A 246 23.59 -35.44 8.73
N GLN A 247 23.76 -34.69 7.64
CA GLN A 247 24.72 -35.03 6.59
C GLN A 247 26.16 -35.03 7.10
N ALA A 248 26.56 -34.01 7.88
CA ALA A 248 27.90 -33.92 8.46
C ALA A 248 28.24 -35.12 9.36
N GLU A 249 27.29 -35.56 10.21
CA GLU A 249 27.44 -36.75 11.06
C GLU A 249 27.60 -38.04 10.26
N ILE A 250 26.86 -38.21 9.16
CA ILE A 250 26.95 -39.39 8.28
C ILE A 250 28.32 -39.44 7.58
N THR A 251 28.84 -38.30 7.12
CA THR A 251 30.20 -38.24 6.53
C THR A 251 31.28 -38.59 7.55
N SER A 252 31.17 -38.11 8.79
CA SER A 252 32.14 -38.40 9.86
C SER A 252 32.19 -39.89 10.23
N ARG A 253 31.03 -40.57 10.29
CA ARG A 253 30.97 -42.03 10.53
C ARG A 253 31.52 -42.89 9.40
N LYS A 254 31.57 -42.39 8.16
CA LYS A 254 32.13 -43.12 7.01
C LYS A 254 33.65 -42.97 6.89
N SER A 255 34.24 -41.98 7.55
CA SER A 255 35.69 -41.73 7.54
C SER A 255 36.43 -42.35 8.72
N SER A 256 35.71 -42.92 9.69
CA SER A 256 36.26 -43.67 10.82
C SER A 256 36.08 -45.16 10.60
#